data_AF-A0A4Q0Y0T5-F1
#
_entry.id   AF-A0A4Q0Y0T5-F1
#
_cell.length_a   1.000
_cell.length_b   1.000
_cell.length_c   1.000
_cell.angle_alpha   90.00
_cell.angle_beta   90.00
_cell.angle_gamma   90.00
#
_symmetry.space_group_name_H-M   'P 1'
#
loop_
_entity.id
_entity.type
_entity.pdbx_description
1 polymer ?
#
loop_
_entity_poly.entity_id
_entity_poly.type
_entity_poly.pdbx_seq_one_letter_code
_entity_poly.pdbx_strand_id
1 'polypeptide(L)' 'MQVNEETDEWEKKLDSKVAELKQCQESNNLNSCTPCDKFFECELRKEYILAVYESMNKGSGGGFEF' A
#
# COMPACT_ATOMS: atom_id res chain seq x y z
N MET A 1 -1.06 19.57 15.72
CA MET A 1 -1.45 18.94 14.44
C MET A 1 -0.96 19.86 13.36
N GLN A 2 0.17 19.54 12.72
CA GLN A 2 0.69 20.32 11.60
C GLN A 2 0.25 19.64 10.32
N VAL A 3 -0.60 20.32 9.55
CA VAL A 3 -0.99 19.95 8.20
C VAL A 3 0.18 20.36 7.31
N ASN A 4 0.91 19.41 6.75
CA ASN A 4 1.90 19.70 5.72
C ASN A 4 1.17 19.63 4.37
N GLU A 5 0.95 20.79 3.75
CA GLU A 5 0.22 20.97 2.49
C GLU A 5 1.03 20.63 1.23
N GLU A 6 1.94 19.67 1.31
CA GLU A 6 2.48 18.99 0.14
C GLU A 6 2.26 17.50 0.37
N THR A 7 1.19 16.94 -0.21
CA THR A 7 1.10 15.49 -0.43
C THR A 7 2.35 15.10 -1.20
N ASP A 8 3.34 14.61 -0.46
CA ASP A 8 4.61 14.11 -0.95
C ASP A 8 4.31 13.01 -1.99
N GLU A 9 5.17 12.82 -2.98
CA GLU A 9 4.96 11.83 -4.05
C GLU A 9 4.67 10.42 -3.49
N TRP A 10 5.21 10.13 -2.31
CA TRP A 10 4.98 8.91 -1.55
C TRP A 10 3.55 8.78 -1.01
N GLU A 11 2.93 9.87 -0.56
CA GLU A 11 1.53 9.86 -0.12
C GLU A 11 0.59 9.63 -1.32
N LYS A 12 0.87 10.27 -2.46
CA LYS A 12 0.10 10.03 -3.69
C LYS A 12 0.23 8.58 -4.18
N LYS A 13 1.44 8.02 -4.10
CA LYS A 13 1.71 6.60 -4.43
C LYS A 13 0.94 5.67 -3.49
N LEU A 14 0.94 5.96 -2.19
CA LEU A 14 0.18 5.20 -1.20
C LEU A 14 -1.32 5.27 -1.47
N ASP A 15 -1.88 6.45 -1.73
CA ASP A 15 -3.30 6.63 -2.02
C ASP A 15 -3.75 5.84 -3.26
N SER A 16 -2.95 5.86 -4.34
CA SER A 16 -3.21 5.04 -5.53
C SER A 16 -3.25 3.55 -5.19
N LYS A 17 -2.25 3.06 -4.44
CA LYS A 17 -2.17 1.64 -4.06
C LYS A 17 -3.28 1.23 -3.09
N VAL A 18 -3.71 2.11 -2.19
CA VAL A 18 -4.87 1.88 -1.32
C VAL A 18 -6.14 1.75 -2.15
N ALA A 19 -6.36 2.62 -3.14
CA ALA A 19 -7.52 2.56 -4.01
C ALA A 19 -7.55 1.26 -4.83
N GLU A 20 -6.42 0.89 -5.45
CA GLU A 20 -6.26 -0.36 -6.20
C GLU A 20 -6.51 -1.59 -5.30
N LEU A 21 -5.95 -1.61 -4.08
CA LEU A 21 -6.12 -2.72 -3.14
C LEU A 21 -7.57 -2.87 -2.69
N LYS A 22 -8.26 -1.76 -2.39
CA LYS A 22 -9.68 -1.78 -1.99
C LYS A 22 -10.56 -2.28 -3.14
N GLN A 23 -10.33 -1.81 -4.37
CA GLN A 23 -11.05 -2.30 -5.53
C GLN A 23 -10.81 -3.81 -5.76
N CYS A 24 -9.58 -4.27 -5.54
CA CYS A 24 -9.25 -5.70 -5.60
C CYS A 24 -10.00 -6.50 -4.51
N GLN A 25 -10.03 -6.00 -3.28
CA GLN A 25 -10.77 -6.61 -2.17
C GLN A 25 -12.27 -6.71 -2.49
N GLU A 26 -12.90 -5.60 -2.90
CA GLU A 26 -14.32 -5.54 -3.25
C GLU A 26 -14.67 -6.48 -4.42
N SER A 27 -13.87 -6.48 -5.48
CA SER A 27 -14.10 -7.37 -6.65
C SER A 27 -13.95 -8.85 -6.34
N ASN A 28 -13.23 -9.20 -5.26
CA ASN A 28 -13.10 -10.56 -4.75
C ASN A 28 -14.06 -10.85 -3.58
N ASN A 29 -14.97 -9.93 -3.24
CA ASN A 29 -15.87 -10.02 -2.07
C ASN A 29 -15.12 -10.20 -0.73
N LEU A 30 -13.96 -9.58 -0.60
CA LEU A 30 -13.14 -9.58 0.61
C LEU A 30 -13.16 -8.21 1.26
N ASN A 31 -13.05 -8.18 2.59
CA ASN A 31 -12.91 -6.94 3.37
C ASN A 31 -11.47 -6.64 3.80
N SER A 32 -10.54 -7.57 3.52
CA SER A 32 -9.11 -7.45 3.78
C SER A 32 -8.37 -8.47 2.93
N CYS A 33 -7.05 -8.36 2.83
CA CYS A 33 -6.26 -9.36 2.11
C CYS A 33 -6.08 -10.67 2.89
N THR A 34 -6.21 -10.68 4.22
CA THR A 34 -5.97 -11.87 5.06
C THR A 34 -6.71 -13.14 4.60
N PRO A 35 -8.01 -13.09 4.24
CA PRO A 35 -8.73 -14.25 3.70
C PRO A 35 -8.46 -14.55 2.22
N CYS A 36 -7.60 -13.78 1.53
CA CYS A 36 -7.31 -14.00 0.12
C CYS A 36 -6.40 -15.23 -0.05
N ASP A 37 -6.78 -16.17 -0.91
CA ASP A 37 -5.97 -17.37 -1.22
C ASP A 37 -4.57 -17.02 -1.75
N LYS A 38 -4.42 -15.84 -2.34
CA LYS A 38 -3.15 -15.33 -2.87
C LYS A 38 -2.36 -14.51 -1.84
N PHE A 39 -2.72 -14.50 -0.54
CA PHE A 39 -2.17 -13.56 0.45
C PHE A 39 -0.64 -13.44 0.44
N PHE A 40 0.07 -14.57 0.34
CA PHE A 40 1.54 -14.61 0.32
C PHE A 40 2.14 -14.25 -1.06
N GLU A 41 1.42 -14.49 -2.15
CA GLU A 41 1.90 -14.32 -3.53
C GLU A 41 1.29 -13.09 -4.24
N CYS A 42 0.44 -12.33 -3.57
CA CYS A 42 -0.27 -11.20 -4.15
C CYS A 42 0.67 -10.00 -4.31
N GLU A 43 1.14 -9.79 -5.54
CA GLU A 43 2.01 -8.66 -5.88
C GLU A 43 1.38 -7.30 -5.54
N LEU A 44 0.08 -7.10 -5.80
CA LEU A 44 -0.61 -5.87 -5.42
C LEU A 44 -0.55 -5.61 -3.90
N ARG A 45 -0.64 -6.65 -3.09
CA ARG A 45 -0.48 -6.52 -1.63
C ARG A 45 0.96 -6.16 -1.27
N LYS A 46 1.96 -6.79 -1.89
CA LYS A 46 3.38 -6.48 -1.65
C LYS A 46 3.71 -5.04 -2.04
N GLU A 47 3.23 -4.59 -3.20
CA GLU A 47 3.37 -3.20 -3.66
C GLU A 47 2.70 -2.20 -2.71
N TYR A 48 1.50 -2.52 -2.20
CA TYR A 48 0.84 -1.69 -1.18
C TYR A 48 1.69 -1.58 0.10
N ILE A 49 2.23 -2.69 0.59
CA ILE A 49 3.09 -2.69 1.79
C ILE A 49 4.35 -1.85 1.54
N LEU A 50 4.98 -2.01 0.36
CA LEU A 50 6.14 -1.20 -0.02
C LEU A 50 5.80 0.29 -0.04
N ALA A 51 4.67 0.69 -0.63
CA ALA A 51 4.23 2.08 -0.68
C ALA A 51 3.96 2.66 0.72
N VAL A 52 3.44 1.86 1.66
CA VAL A 52 3.30 2.27 3.08
C VAL A 52 4.66 2.58 3.69
N TYR A 53 5.65 1.69 3.52
CA TYR A 53 6.99 1.90 4.07
C TYR A 53 7.71 3.09 3.43
N GLU A 54 7.58 3.25 2.11
CA GLU A 54 8.14 4.40 1.39
C GLU A 54 7.49 5.70 1.86
N SER A 55 6.17 5.74 2.08
CA SER A 55 5.46 6.91 2.63
C SER A 55 5.95 7.25 4.04
N MET A 56 6.16 6.26 4.91
CA MET A 56 6.67 6.49 6.27
C MET A 56 8.12 6.98 6.31
N ASN A 57 8.95 6.52 5.38
CA ASN A 57 10.39 6.85 5.35
C ASN A 57 10.77 7.85 4.24
N LYS A 58 9.78 8.43 3.55
CA LYS A 58 9.96 9.33 2.39
C LYS A 58 10.92 8.77 1.34
N GLY A 59 10.73 7.50 0.98
CA GLY A 59 11.58 6.80 0.01
C GLY A 59 12.99 6.44 0.51
N SER A 60 13.33 6.72 1.77
CA SER A 60 14.57 6.23 2.38
C SER A 60 14.44 4.73 2.61
N GLY A 61 14.84 3.94 1.60
CA GLY A 61 14.72 2.49 1.61
C GLY A 61 15.56 1.84 2.72
N GLY A 62 14.93 1.57 3.85
CA GLY A 62 15.43 0.61 4.83
C GLY A 62 15.13 -0.80 4.34
N GLY A 63 16.18 -1.58 4.07
CA GLY A 63 16.10 -2.89 3.44
C GLY A 63 14.95 -3.76 3.95
N PHE A 64 13.96 -3.98 3.09
CA PHE A 64 12.90 -4.95 3.29
C PHE A 64 12.88 -5.85 2.07
N GLU A 65 13.33 -7.09 2.25
CA GLU A 65 13.20 -8.17 1.27
C GLU A 65 11.90 -8.93 1.59
N PHE A 66 11.03 -9.13 0.59
CA PHE A 66 9.77 -9.88 0.70
C PHE A 66 9.89 -11.27 0.13
#